data_AF-A0A962MLR8-F1
#
_entry.id   AF-A0A962MLR8-F1
#
_cell.length_a   1.000
_cell.length_b   1.000
_cell.length_c   1.000
_cell.angle_alpha   90.00
_cell.angle_beta   90.00
_cell.angle_gamma   90.00
#
_symmetry.space_group_name_H-M   'P 1'
#
loop_
_entity.id
_entity.type
_entity.pdbx_description
1 polymer ?
#
loop_
_entity_poly.entity_id
_entity_poly.type
_entity_poly.pdbx_seq_one_letter_code
_entity_poly.pdbx_strand_id
1 'polypeptide(L)'
;QAADGLGFEVFLFDQQQSLAYFVAAEQVRSPVYQLEVLEPPSIQHIELTYHYPADTGLAAKTVLDEGDISVLPGTRVAIRVQVSQPAHNTHPLAGQLVLNGQQRQALQTAADGWLDGELTINAPGIYRIDLALDSERYWPSTPDYRIEVREDRAPLIRFTAPGRDIQVTNLEEPMLALTASDDFALDRLELKLMINGGEEQTVPLHTGGELAEVSGEHVVMLEDLALQPGDLVAYYGRAVDRGMYGDGQETATDMYFLQIRAFEREYRTAEQQGGGGGGGEDEGALSAQQRQFVVAIFKLQRDQKTLPEATAAERRDTLAQVQTRIRERVEAIIRRLGERGAVQQHEGYRQMLEELPKAVTAMKQAERTLSAVGPTPTLPPAQKALQHLQRAEAAFRETQVAQGGQGGSGSSQAEDLTALFQLELDKLRNQYESVQRGQAQEQQEMDELLRKLRELARRQEQELERQQRRLAQSNPADNSSSGGSSGSSGNQSAAQQALAEAAEELARQLARLSRKRPEDNTRPEPSQSAESQQSDSSRQSRQAQANSANSGQSSPSAAASNRPMPPTQSGQSGQSGRNTPGQTAQNQSRPGGMDSAQQRLQQAIQQMQQAAATAGA
;
A
#
# COMPACT_ATOMS: atom_id res chain seq x y z
N GLN A 1 -14.46 2.42 -70.55
CA GLN A 1 -13.78 3.03 -71.71
C GLN A 1 -12.30 2.72 -71.54
N ALA A 2 -11.69 1.95 -72.45
CA ALA A 2 -10.23 1.77 -72.46
C ALA A 2 -9.61 2.81 -73.41
N ALA A 3 -8.54 3.45 -72.95
CA ALA A 3 -7.84 4.53 -73.66
C ALA A 3 -6.93 4.04 -74.82
N ASP A 4 -6.78 2.73 -75.02
CA ASP A 4 -5.96 2.13 -76.09
C ASP A 4 -6.72 1.03 -76.84
N GLY A 5 -7.72 1.43 -77.64
CA GLY A 5 -8.19 0.80 -78.89
C GLY A 5 -8.49 -0.71 -79.05
N LEU A 6 -8.18 -1.61 -78.10
CA LEU A 6 -8.25 -3.07 -78.26
C LEU A 6 -8.84 -3.80 -77.04
N GLY A 7 -9.52 -3.10 -76.14
CA GLY A 7 -10.18 -3.70 -74.98
C GLY A 7 -11.53 -3.07 -74.66
N PHE A 8 -12.48 -3.91 -74.23
CA PHE A 8 -13.74 -3.46 -73.64
C PHE A 8 -13.69 -3.75 -72.14
N GLU A 9 -14.01 -2.74 -71.33
CA GLU A 9 -14.11 -2.86 -69.88
C GLU A 9 -15.55 -2.50 -69.48
N VAL A 10 -16.19 -3.39 -68.72
CA VAL A 10 -17.54 -3.24 -68.19
C VAL A 10 -17.46 -3.44 -66.69
N PHE A 11 -17.93 -2.44 -65.93
CA PHE A 11 -18.05 -2.54 -64.48
C PHE A 11 -19.43 -3.07 -64.12
N LEU A 12 -19.45 -4.12 -63.30
CA LEU A 12 -20.66 -4.66 -62.69
C LEU A 12 -20.70 -4.18 -61.24
N PHE A 13 -21.77 -3.49 -60.86
CA PHE A 13 -21.98 -3.01 -59.49
C PHE A 13 -22.89 -3.98 -58.73
N ASP A 14 -22.65 -4.12 -57.41
CA ASP A 14 -23.52 -4.82 -56.45
C ASP A 14 -24.00 -6.22 -56.92
N GLN A 15 -23.04 -7.06 -57.33
CA GLN A 15 -23.35 -8.42 -57.77
C GLN A 15 -23.57 -9.34 -56.55
N GLN A 16 -24.83 -9.64 -56.27
CA GLN A 16 -25.24 -10.51 -55.16
C GLN A 16 -25.51 -11.96 -55.57
N GLN A 17 -25.55 -12.26 -56.88
CA GLN A 17 -25.84 -13.60 -57.40
C GLN A 17 -24.81 -13.99 -58.46
N SER A 18 -24.49 -15.28 -58.49
CA SER A 18 -23.66 -15.86 -59.54
C SER A 18 -24.34 -15.71 -60.91
N LEU A 19 -23.57 -15.38 -61.95
CA LEU A 19 -24.09 -15.15 -63.29
C LEU A 19 -23.18 -15.76 -64.36
N ALA A 20 -23.77 -16.06 -65.51
CA ALA A 20 -23.04 -16.48 -66.69
C ALA A 20 -23.04 -15.34 -67.71
N TYR A 21 -21.88 -15.00 -68.25
CA TYR A 21 -21.75 -13.96 -69.26
C TYR A 21 -20.96 -14.47 -70.47
N PHE A 22 -21.13 -13.81 -71.59
CA PHE A 22 -20.32 -14.01 -72.78
C PHE A 22 -20.19 -12.67 -73.49
N VAL A 23 -19.15 -12.53 -74.29
CA VAL A 23 -18.91 -11.34 -75.10
C VAL A 23 -19.26 -11.68 -76.55
N ALA A 24 -19.99 -10.79 -77.23
CA ALA A 24 -20.34 -10.96 -78.64
C ALA A 24 -19.98 -9.70 -79.45
N ALA A 25 -19.43 -9.91 -80.64
CA ALA A 25 -19.11 -8.86 -81.61
C ALA A 25 -19.50 -9.34 -83.02
N GLU A 26 -20.41 -8.61 -83.68
CA GLU A 26 -21.02 -8.99 -84.96
C GLU A 26 -21.51 -10.46 -84.99
N GLN A 27 -20.83 -11.35 -85.73
CA GLN A 27 -21.19 -12.78 -85.85
C GLN A 27 -20.31 -13.71 -84.99
N VAL A 28 -19.44 -13.18 -84.14
CA VAL A 28 -18.52 -13.96 -83.31
C VAL A 28 -18.93 -13.85 -81.84
N ARG A 29 -19.02 -15.00 -81.16
CA ARG A 29 -19.37 -15.11 -79.73
C ARG A 29 -18.24 -15.81 -78.98
N SER A 30 -17.88 -15.31 -77.81
CA SER A 30 -16.99 -16.02 -76.90
C SER A 30 -17.67 -17.26 -76.32
N PRO A 31 -16.90 -18.17 -75.69
CA PRO A 31 -17.46 -19.12 -74.73
C PRO A 31 -18.27 -18.39 -73.64
N VAL A 32 -19.19 -19.12 -73.01
CA VAL A 32 -19.86 -18.64 -71.80
C VAL A 32 -18.89 -18.78 -70.63
N TYR A 33 -18.66 -17.68 -69.93
CA TYR A 33 -17.90 -17.61 -68.69
C TYR A 33 -18.87 -17.56 -67.51
N GLN A 34 -18.46 -18.11 -66.37
CA GLN A 34 -19.22 -18.05 -65.13
C GLN A 34 -18.51 -17.13 -64.13
N LEU A 35 -19.29 -16.29 -63.49
CA LEU A 35 -18.89 -15.44 -62.39
C LEU A 35 -19.65 -15.92 -61.16
N GLU A 36 -18.92 -16.50 -60.20
CA GLU A 36 -19.50 -17.00 -58.95
C GLU A 36 -19.35 -15.96 -57.84
N VAL A 37 -20.45 -15.69 -57.14
CA VAL A 37 -20.46 -14.89 -55.92
C VAL A 37 -20.43 -15.85 -54.74
N LEU A 38 -19.39 -15.75 -53.91
CA LEU A 38 -19.21 -16.57 -52.71
C LEU A 38 -19.64 -15.78 -51.49
N GLU A 39 -20.54 -16.34 -50.69
CA GLU A 39 -20.85 -15.82 -49.36
C GLU A 39 -19.78 -16.31 -48.38
N PRO A 40 -19.07 -15.41 -47.67
CA PRO A 40 -18.08 -15.84 -46.70
C PRO A 40 -18.77 -16.59 -45.54
N PRO A 41 -18.23 -17.75 -45.13
CA PRO A 41 -18.69 -18.37 -43.89
C PRO A 41 -18.45 -17.42 -42.70
N SER A 42 -19.34 -17.48 -41.71
CA SER A 42 -19.27 -16.68 -40.50
C SER A 42 -19.09 -17.56 -39.28
N ILE A 43 -18.45 -17.03 -38.23
CA ILE A 43 -18.35 -17.72 -36.95
C ILE A 43 -19.63 -17.46 -36.15
N GLN A 44 -20.30 -18.55 -35.76
CA GLN A 44 -21.51 -18.51 -34.94
C GLN A 44 -21.17 -18.49 -33.46
N HIS A 45 -20.23 -19.36 -33.06
CA HIS A 45 -19.77 -19.45 -31.68
C HIS A 45 -18.25 -19.63 -31.62
N ILE A 46 -17.64 -19.04 -30.60
CA ILE A 46 -16.25 -19.26 -30.24
C ILE A 46 -16.18 -19.77 -28.80
N GLU A 47 -15.49 -20.88 -28.59
CA GLU A 47 -15.24 -21.44 -27.27
C GLU A 47 -13.74 -21.42 -27.00
N LEU A 48 -13.36 -20.75 -25.91
CA LEU A 48 -11.99 -20.69 -25.42
C LEU A 48 -11.88 -21.54 -24.16
N THR A 49 -11.09 -22.62 -24.21
CA THR A 49 -10.75 -23.42 -23.03
C THR A 49 -9.30 -23.16 -22.64
N TYR A 50 -9.13 -22.55 -21.48
CA TYR A 50 -7.85 -22.21 -20.87
C TYR A 50 -7.32 -23.39 -20.06
N HIS A 51 -6.17 -23.90 -20.45
CA HIS A 51 -5.39 -24.90 -19.71
C HIS A 51 -4.15 -24.24 -19.12
N TYR A 52 -4.25 -23.85 -17.85
CA TYR A 52 -3.15 -23.23 -17.10
C TYR A 52 -2.01 -24.23 -16.85
N PRO A 53 -0.75 -23.74 -16.72
CA PRO A 53 0.38 -24.60 -16.36
C PRO A 53 0.14 -25.32 -15.04
N ALA A 54 0.52 -26.60 -14.96
CA ALA A 54 0.22 -27.47 -13.81
C ALA A 54 0.75 -26.90 -12.48
N ASP A 55 1.85 -26.16 -12.52
CA ASP A 55 2.49 -25.56 -11.35
C ASP A 55 1.61 -24.50 -10.67
N THR A 56 0.71 -23.85 -11.43
CA THR A 56 -0.23 -22.83 -10.92
C THR A 56 -1.36 -23.43 -10.07
N GLY A 57 -1.64 -24.74 -10.20
CA GLY A 57 -2.78 -25.38 -9.53
C GLY A 57 -4.17 -24.93 -10.01
N LEU A 58 -4.25 -24.05 -11.02
CA LEU A 58 -5.54 -23.54 -11.51
C LEU A 58 -6.28 -24.59 -12.35
N ALA A 59 -7.56 -24.76 -12.07
CA ALA A 59 -8.44 -25.59 -12.88
C ALA A 59 -8.66 -25.00 -14.28
N ALA A 60 -8.88 -25.87 -15.27
CA ALA A 60 -9.21 -25.42 -16.61
C ALA A 60 -10.50 -24.61 -16.61
N LYS A 61 -10.52 -23.53 -17.38
CA LYS A 61 -11.65 -22.61 -17.48
C LYS A 61 -12.13 -22.55 -18.93
N THR A 62 -13.42 -22.67 -19.15
CA THR A 62 -14.03 -22.52 -20.47
C THR A 62 -14.88 -21.26 -20.51
N VAL A 63 -14.78 -20.51 -21.60
CA VAL A 63 -15.53 -19.29 -21.85
C VAL A 63 -16.09 -19.35 -23.27
N LEU A 64 -17.34 -18.90 -23.42
CA LEU A 64 -18.08 -18.91 -24.68
C LEU A 64 -18.27 -17.48 -25.16
N ASP A 65 -18.12 -17.29 -26.47
CA ASP A 65 -18.32 -16.07 -27.23
C ASP A 65 -17.48 -14.87 -26.76
N GLU A 66 -16.32 -15.14 -26.14
CA GLU A 66 -15.25 -14.19 -25.89
C GLU A 66 -14.07 -14.47 -26.83
N GLY A 67 -13.52 -13.42 -27.45
CA GLY A 67 -12.36 -13.53 -28.32
C GLY A 67 -11.07 -13.00 -27.72
N ASP A 68 -11.13 -12.04 -26.79
CA ASP A 68 -9.91 -11.54 -26.14
C ASP A 68 -9.37 -12.58 -25.15
N ILE A 69 -8.05 -12.73 -25.12
CA ILE A 69 -7.33 -13.67 -24.25
C ILE A 69 -6.53 -12.87 -23.23
N SER A 70 -6.80 -13.07 -21.94
CA SER A 70 -6.00 -12.51 -20.83
C SER A 70 -5.58 -13.62 -19.88
N VAL A 71 -4.30 -14.02 -19.93
CA VAL A 71 -3.80 -15.23 -19.27
C VAL A 71 -2.38 -15.07 -18.76
N LEU A 72 -1.92 -16.03 -17.96
CA LEU A 72 -0.53 -16.17 -17.57
C LEU A 72 0.34 -16.71 -18.73
N PRO A 73 1.64 -16.39 -18.77
CA PRO A 73 2.54 -16.93 -19.80
C PRO A 73 2.59 -18.46 -19.77
N GLY A 74 2.71 -19.10 -20.92
CA GLY A 74 2.65 -20.55 -21.10
C GLY A 74 1.29 -21.21 -20.89
N THR A 75 0.20 -20.45 -20.69
CA THR A 75 -1.17 -20.98 -20.74
C THR A 75 -1.47 -21.49 -22.16
N ARG A 76 -2.02 -22.71 -22.26
CA ARG A 76 -2.53 -23.26 -23.52
C ARG A 76 -4.00 -22.94 -23.66
N VAL A 77 -4.38 -22.31 -24.76
CA VAL A 77 -5.76 -21.94 -25.06
C VAL A 77 -6.22 -22.81 -26.21
N ALA A 78 -7.11 -23.76 -25.92
CA ALA A 78 -7.84 -24.51 -26.93
C ALA A 78 -8.98 -23.63 -27.45
N ILE A 79 -9.04 -23.46 -28.76
CA ILE A 79 -10.00 -22.60 -29.45
C ILE A 79 -10.88 -23.52 -30.29
N ARG A 80 -12.18 -23.55 -30.02
CA ARG A 80 -13.14 -24.25 -30.87
C ARG A 80 -14.07 -23.22 -31.48
N VAL A 81 -14.30 -23.30 -32.79
CA VAL A 81 -15.26 -22.41 -33.46
C VAL A 81 -16.31 -23.18 -34.22
N GLN A 82 -17.56 -22.76 -34.02
CA GLN A 82 -18.69 -23.22 -34.79
C GLN A 82 -18.92 -22.26 -35.96
N VAL A 83 -18.97 -22.81 -37.17
CA VAL A 83 -19.06 -22.03 -38.40
C VAL A 83 -20.42 -22.22 -39.06
N SER A 84 -20.98 -21.15 -39.60
CA SER A 84 -22.20 -21.23 -40.42
C SER A 84 -21.90 -21.99 -41.72
N GLN A 85 -22.71 -23.00 -42.05
CA GLN A 85 -22.59 -23.69 -43.34
C GLN A 85 -23.11 -22.78 -44.47
N PRO A 86 -22.28 -22.34 -45.44
CA PRO A 86 -22.75 -21.50 -46.53
C PRO A 86 -23.66 -22.30 -47.46
N ALA A 87 -24.76 -21.69 -47.91
CA ALA A 87 -25.77 -22.38 -48.73
C ALA A 87 -25.22 -22.91 -50.07
N HIS A 88 -24.09 -22.38 -50.55
CA HIS A 88 -23.55 -22.63 -51.88
C HIS A 88 -22.08 -23.09 -51.92
N ASN A 89 -21.44 -23.32 -50.77
CA ASN A 89 -20.06 -23.83 -50.75
C ASN A 89 -20.03 -25.37 -50.79
N THR A 90 -19.45 -25.92 -51.86
CA THR A 90 -19.16 -27.35 -52.02
C THR A 90 -17.81 -27.77 -51.43
N HIS A 91 -17.02 -26.82 -50.93
CA HIS A 91 -15.72 -27.07 -50.32
C HIS A 91 -15.84 -27.43 -48.84
N PRO A 92 -14.97 -28.29 -48.29
CA PRO A 92 -14.95 -28.60 -46.87
C PRO A 92 -14.67 -27.35 -46.05
N LEU A 93 -15.37 -27.22 -44.92
CA LEU A 93 -15.13 -26.17 -43.93
C LEU A 93 -13.69 -26.25 -43.43
N ALA A 94 -12.90 -25.22 -43.74
CA ALA A 94 -11.54 -25.06 -43.27
C ALA A 94 -11.38 -23.64 -42.70
N GLY A 95 -10.45 -23.50 -41.76
CA GLY A 95 -10.11 -22.22 -41.16
C GLY A 95 -8.68 -22.20 -40.70
N GLN A 96 -8.17 -21.02 -40.40
CA GLN A 96 -6.83 -20.81 -39.89
C GLN A 96 -6.84 -19.73 -38.81
N LEU A 97 -6.03 -19.94 -37.78
CA LEU A 97 -5.64 -18.91 -36.84
C LEU A 97 -4.53 -18.07 -37.46
N VAL A 98 -4.69 -16.75 -37.42
CA VAL A 98 -3.67 -15.79 -37.84
C VAL A 98 -3.18 -15.03 -36.62
N LEU A 99 -1.93 -15.28 -36.22
CA LEU A 99 -1.26 -14.65 -35.10
C LEU A 99 -0.36 -13.51 -35.59
N ASN A 100 -0.52 -12.33 -35.01
CA ASN A 100 0.25 -11.11 -35.30
C ASN A 100 0.32 -10.78 -36.82
N GLY A 101 -0.72 -11.14 -37.58
CA GLY A 101 -0.84 -10.90 -39.02
C GLY A 101 0.12 -11.70 -39.92
N GLN A 102 0.99 -12.55 -39.36
CA GLN A 102 2.03 -13.25 -40.12
C GLN A 102 1.95 -14.76 -39.98
N GLN A 103 1.89 -15.25 -38.74
CA GLN A 103 1.91 -16.68 -38.46
C GLN A 103 0.52 -17.27 -38.66
N ARG A 104 0.43 -18.30 -39.50
CA ARG A 104 -0.84 -18.97 -39.82
C ARG A 104 -0.80 -20.41 -39.35
N GLN A 105 -1.85 -20.85 -38.67
CA GLN A 105 -2.02 -22.21 -38.19
C GLN A 105 -3.38 -22.72 -38.64
N ALA A 106 -3.41 -23.81 -39.42
CA ALA A 106 -4.65 -24.42 -39.84
C ALA A 106 -5.44 -24.97 -38.64
N LEU A 107 -6.74 -24.72 -38.63
CA LEU A 107 -7.68 -25.34 -37.70
C LEU A 107 -8.02 -26.74 -38.19
N GLN A 108 -8.26 -27.65 -37.25
CA GLN A 108 -8.61 -29.04 -37.52
C GLN A 108 -10.12 -29.21 -37.43
N THR A 109 -10.74 -29.83 -38.42
CA THR A 109 -12.18 -30.14 -38.37
C THR A 109 -12.42 -31.31 -37.43
N ALA A 110 -13.19 -31.07 -36.36
CA ALA A 110 -13.61 -32.07 -35.41
C ALA A 110 -14.81 -32.88 -35.94
N ALA A 111 -15.05 -34.05 -35.34
CA ALA A 111 -16.12 -34.97 -35.76
C ALA A 111 -17.54 -34.40 -35.55
N ASP A 112 -17.69 -33.42 -34.66
CA ASP A 112 -18.93 -32.70 -34.38
C ASP A 112 -19.14 -31.47 -35.29
N GLY A 113 -18.22 -31.24 -36.26
CA GLY A 113 -18.30 -30.15 -37.22
C GLY A 113 -17.72 -28.82 -36.75
N TRP A 114 -17.14 -28.77 -35.55
CA TRP A 114 -16.39 -27.62 -35.06
C TRP A 114 -14.98 -27.57 -35.68
N LEU A 115 -14.37 -26.39 -35.70
CA LEU A 115 -12.97 -26.22 -36.05
C LEU A 115 -12.16 -25.97 -34.78
N ASP A 116 -11.19 -26.84 -34.53
CA ASP A 116 -10.35 -26.84 -33.33
C ASP A 116 -8.95 -26.30 -33.63
N GLY A 117 -8.43 -25.47 -32.72
CA GLY A 117 -7.08 -24.92 -32.74
C GLY A 117 -6.52 -24.79 -31.34
N GLU A 118 -5.22 -24.56 -31.24
CA GLU A 118 -4.55 -24.35 -29.95
C GLU A 118 -3.48 -23.27 -30.09
N LEU A 119 -3.42 -22.37 -29.11
CA LEU A 119 -2.35 -21.38 -28.97
C LEU A 119 -1.70 -21.50 -27.59
N THR A 120 -0.36 -21.50 -27.54
CA THR A 120 0.39 -21.34 -26.29
C THR A 120 0.81 -19.89 -26.14
N ILE A 121 0.31 -19.22 -25.10
CA ILE A 121 0.45 -17.77 -24.94
C ILE A 121 1.69 -17.46 -24.10
N ASN A 122 2.75 -16.94 -24.70
CA ASN A 122 3.98 -16.55 -23.97
C ASN A 122 4.27 -15.04 -24.04
N ALA A 123 3.64 -14.33 -24.97
CA ALA A 123 3.87 -12.91 -25.21
C ALA A 123 2.55 -12.24 -25.61
N PRO A 124 2.39 -10.94 -25.33
CA PRO A 124 1.23 -10.19 -25.80
C PRO A 124 1.21 -10.12 -27.32
N GLY A 125 0.02 -9.97 -27.89
CA GLY A 125 -0.16 -9.96 -29.34
C GLY A 125 -1.61 -9.80 -29.76
N ILE A 126 -1.87 -10.13 -31.02
CA ILE A 126 -3.22 -10.18 -31.58
C ILE A 126 -3.43 -11.47 -32.36
N TYR A 127 -4.65 -11.99 -32.36
CA TYR A 127 -5.02 -13.09 -33.24
C TYR A 127 -6.37 -12.86 -33.87
N ARG A 128 -6.60 -13.49 -35.02
CA ARG A 128 -7.94 -13.61 -35.59
C ARG A 128 -8.12 -14.98 -36.24
N ILE A 129 -9.35 -15.27 -36.64
CA ILE A 129 -9.70 -16.49 -37.35
C ILE A 129 -10.12 -16.12 -38.77
N ASP A 130 -9.42 -16.67 -39.75
CA ASP A 130 -9.81 -16.59 -41.15
C ASP A 130 -10.44 -17.92 -41.57
N LEU A 131 -11.58 -17.87 -42.25
CA LEU A 131 -12.25 -19.07 -42.78
C LEU A 131 -12.02 -19.17 -44.28
N ALA A 132 -11.96 -20.39 -44.79
CA ALA A 132 -11.77 -20.65 -46.21
C ALA A 132 -13.02 -20.21 -47.01
N LEU A 133 -12.81 -19.41 -48.05
CA LEU A 133 -13.80 -19.13 -49.10
C LEU A 133 -13.85 -20.28 -50.11
N ASP A 134 -12.68 -20.79 -50.46
CA ASP A 134 -12.45 -21.93 -51.35
C ASP A 134 -11.12 -22.63 -50.99
N SER A 135 -10.59 -23.49 -51.87
CA SER A 135 -9.37 -24.24 -51.62
C SER A 135 -8.10 -23.39 -51.44
N GLU A 136 -8.09 -22.13 -51.88
CA GLU A 136 -6.89 -21.27 -51.87
C GLU A 136 -7.09 -19.91 -51.18
N ARG A 137 -8.32 -19.44 -51.05
CA ARG A 137 -8.66 -18.12 -50.51
C ARG A 137 -9.29 -18.20 -49.13
N TYR A 138 -8.92 -17.24 -48.27
CA TYR A 138 -9.41 -17.10 -46.90
C TYR A 138 -10.03 -15.72 -46.68
N TRP A 139 -11.03 -15.65 -45.83
CA TRP A 139 -11.72 -14.42 -45.43
C TRP A 139 -11.54 -14.15 -43.94
N PRO A 140 -11.12 -12.94 -43.53
CA PRO A 140 -11.11 -12.54 -42.12
C PRO A 140 -12.52 -12.61 -41.54
N SER A 141 -12.76 -13.62 -40.70
CA SER A 141 -14.11 -13.95 -40.21
C SER A 141 -14.37 -13.44 -38.80
N THR A 142 -13.32 -12.93 -38.14
CA THR A 142 -13.40 -12.23 -36.85
C THR A 142 -12.64 -10.90 -36.93
N PRO A 143 -12.91 -9.96 -36.01
CA PRO A 143 -11.97 -8.88 -35.74
C PRO A 143 -10.64 -9.44 -35.21
N ASP A 144 -9.64 -8.56 -35.12
CA ASP A 144 -8.40 -8.86 -34.40
C ASP A 144 -8.69 -8.83 -32.89
N TYR A 145 -8.55 -9.99 -32.24
CA TYR A 145 -8.65 -10.15 -30.80
C TYR A 145 -7.30 -9.92 -30.12
N ARG A 146 -7.32 -9.38 -28.90
CA ARG A 146 -6.12 -9.07 -28.12
C ARG A 146 -5.67 -10.26 -27.28
N ILE A 147 -4.36 -10.42 -27.18
CA ILE A 147 -3.69 -11.33 -26.27
C ILE A 147 -2.93 -10.48 -25.25
N GLU A 148 -3.34 -10.58 -23.99
CA GLU A 148 -2.72 -9.93 -22.84
C GLU A 148 -2.09 -10.98 -21.94
N VAL A 149 -0.82 -10.78 -21.61
CA VAL A 149 -0.08 -11.65 -20.69
C VAL A 149 -0.01 -10.96 -19.35
N ARG A 150 -0.56 -11.60 -18.31
CA ARG A 150 -0.49 -11.12 -16.93
C ARG A 150 0.85 -11.53 -16.32
N GLU A 151 1.47 -10.59 -15.62
CA GLU A 151 2.61 -10.87 -14.75
C GLU A 151 2.12 -11.35 -13.39
N ASP A 152 2.86 -12.30 -12.82
CA ASP A 152 2.65 -12.81 -11.46
C ASP A 152 3.03 -11.75 -10.43
N ARG A 153 2.19 -11.57 -9.40
CA ARG A 153 2.36 -10.51 -8.41
C ARG A 153 2.75 -11.10 -7.07
N ALA A 154 3.71 -10.46 -6.41
CA ALA A 154 4.11 -10.87 -5.07
C ALA A 154 2.92 -10.80 -4.10
N PRO A 155 2.84 -11.74 -3.13
CA PRO A 155 1.74 -11.80 -2.19
C PRO A 155 1.74 -10.55 -1.29
N LEU A 156 0.55 -10.09 -0.94
CA LEU A 156 0.34 -9.02 0.01
C LEU A 156 0.24 -9.61 1.41
N ILE A 157 0.98 -9.06 2.37
CA ILE A 157 0.98 -9.53 3.77
C ILE A 157 0.92 -8.35 4.73
N ARG A 158 0.14 -8.49 5.81
CA ARG A 158 0.04 -7.48 6.88
C ARG A 158 -0.34 -8.11 8.22
N PHE A 159 0.11 -7.48 9.31
CA PHE A 159 -0.44 -7.74 10.64
C PHE A 159 -1.83 -7.11 10.76
N THR A 160 -2.79 -7.89 11.23
CA THR A 160 -4.11 -7.40 11.65
C THR A 160 -4.10 -6.99 13.12
N ALA A 161 -3.28 -7.65 13.96
CA ALA A 161 -3.03 -7.23 15.34
C ALA A 161 -1.72 -7.85 15.88
N PRO A 162 -0.90 -7.13 16.66
CA PRO A 162 -0.72 -5.68 16.62
C PRO A 162 0.12 -5.29 15.38
N GLY A 163 -0.34 -4.28 14.63
CA GLY A 163 0.41 -3.70 13.51
C GLY A 163 1.41 -2.61 13.92
N ARG A 164 1.95 -2.69 15.14
CA ARG A 164 2.89 -1.73 15.74
C ARG A 164 3.66 -2.36 16.88
N ASP A 165 4.74 -1.71 17.29
CA ASP A 165 5.45 -2.03 18.54
C ASP A 165 4.50 -1.88 19.74
N ILE A 166 4.61 -2.82 20.68
CA ILE A 166 3.85 -2.79 21.93
C ILE A 166 4.77 -3.09 23.12
N GLN A 167 4.45 -2.49 24.26
CA GLN A 167 5.09 -2.82 25.52
C GLN A 167 4.21 -3.83 26.27
N VAL A 168 4.85 -4.87 26.79
CA VAL A 168 4.18 -6.01 27.43
C VAL A 168 4.94 -6.39 28.68
N THR A 169 4.25 -6.92 29.68
CA THR A 169 4.92 -7.55 30.83
C THR A 169 5.40 -8.95 30.47
N ASN A 170 6.31 -9.51 31.25
CA ASN A 170 6.84 -10.87 31.04
C ASN A 170 5.82 -12.00 31.32
N LEU A 171 4.60 -11.65 31.77
CA LEU A 171 3.49 -12.56 32.03
C LEU A 171 2.34 -12.38 31.03
N GLU A 172 2.44 -11.42 30.12
CA GLU A 172 1.43 -11.21 29.09
C GLU A 172 1.59 -12.20 27.94
N GLU A 173 0.46 -12.54 27.33
CA GLU A 173 0.37 -13.44 26.18
C GLU A 173 -0.13 -12.67 24.94
N PRO A 174 0.70 -11.82 24.31
CA PRO A 174 0.26 -11.06 23.16
C PRO A 174 -0.06 -11.98 21.99
N MET A 175 -1.24 -11.77 21.39
CA MET A 175 -1.67 -12.46 20.18
C MET A 175 -1.20 -11.70 18.94
N LEU A 176 -0.44 -12.38 18.09
CA LEU A 176 0.05 -11.91 16.81
C LEU A 176 -0.81 -12.51 15.69
N ALA A 177 -1.58 -11.66 15.02
CA ALA A 177 -2.49 -12.01 13.94
C ALA A 177 -2.03 -11.33 12.64
N LEU A 178 -1.94 -12.10 11.57
CA LEU A 178 -1.60 -11.61 10.24
C LEU A 178 -2.47 -12.26 9.16
N THR A 179 -2.63 -11.53 8.06
CA THR A 179 -3.31 -12.02 6.86
C THR A 179 -2.39 -11.84 5.66
N ALA A 180 -2.44 -12.81 4.77
CA ALA A 180 -1.80 -12.75 3.46
C ALA A 180 -2.83 -13.01 2.37
N SER A 181 -2.64 -12.39 1.21
CA SER A 181 -3.45 -12.58 0.02
C SER A 181 -2.59 -12.56 -1.24
N ASP A 182 -2.93 -13.41 -2.19
CA ASP A 182 -2.26 -13.60 -3.46
C ASP A 182 -3.30 -13.65 -4.60
N ASP A 183 -2.92 -13.41 -5.86
CA ASP A 183 -3.85 -13.54 -6.98
C ASP A 183 -4.03 -14.98 -7.48
N PHE A 184 -3.20 -15.91 -7.03
CA PHE A 184 -3.31 -17.34 -7.32
C PHE A 184 -3.53 -18.16 -6.06
N ALA A 185 -2.47 -18.39 -5.31
CA ALA A 185 -2.47 -19.26 -4.15
C ALA A 185 -1.23 -19.02 -3.30
N LEU A 186 -1.44 -18.95 -1.99
CA LEU A 186 -0.36 -18.92 -1.02
C LEU A 186 0.17 -20.33 -0.79
N ASP A 187 1.49 -20.51 -0.93
CA ASP A 187 2.17 -21.74 -0.55
C ASP A 187 2.38 -21.78 0.97
N ARG A 188 2.88 -20.68 1.55
CA ARG A 188 3.23 -20.59 2.97
C ARG A 188 2.89 -19.23 3.58
N LEU A 189 2.42 -19.28 4.81
CA LEU A 189 2.33 -18.13 5.72
C LEU A 189 3.09 -18.47 6.99
N GLU A 190 4.09 -17.66 7.32
CA GLU A 190 4.98 -17.87 8.45
C GLU A 190 5.07 -16.62 9.31
N LEU A 191 5.09 -16.81 10.62
CA LEU A 191 5.50 -15.80 11.59
C LEU A 191 6.95 -16.07 12.01
N LYS A 192 7.78 -15.04 11.95
CA LYS A 192 9.18 -15.09 12.35
C LYS A 192 9.35 -14.36 13.67
N LEU A 193 9.98 -15.02 14.65
CA LEU A 193 10.26 -14.49 15.98
C LEU A 193 11.77 -14.51 16.24
N MET A 194 12.32 -13.43 16.79
CA MET A 194 13.71 -13.34 17.20
C MET A 194 13.76 -12.76 18.61
N ILE A 195 14.28 -13.54 19.54
CA ILE A 195 14.40 -13.13 20.95
C ILE A 195 15.79 -12.55 21.14
N ASN A 196 15.90 -11.27 21.50
CA ASN A 196 17.16 -10.62 21.86
C ASN A 196 18.29 -10.79 20.81
N GLY A 197 17.96 -10.80 19.51
CA GLY A 197 18.95 -11.03 18.44
C GLY A 197 19.53 -12.45 18.41
N GLY A 198 18.81 -13.42 18.96
CA GLY A 198 19.09 -14.85 18.86
C GLY A 198 18.74 -15.43 17.49
N GLU A 199 18.61 -16.75 17.43
CA GLU A 199 18.19 -17.44 16.21
C GLU A 199 16.73 -17.13 15.87
N GLU A 200 16.45 -17.01 14.57
CA GLU A 200 15.09 -16.81 14.07
C GLU A 200 14.28 -18.09 14.22
N GLN A 201 13.19 -18.01 14.99
CA GLN A 201 12.21 -19.06 15.14
C GLN A 201 11.10 -18.88 14.12
N THR A 202 10.73 -19.96 13.44
CA THR A 202 9.66 -19.96 12.43
C THR A 202 8.43 -20.65 12.98
N VAL A 203 7.33 -19.93 13.07
CA VAL A 203 6.01 -20.46 13.41
C VAL A 203 5.20 -20.58 12.11
N PRO A 204 4.94 -21.79 11.60
CA PRO A 204 4.11 -21.97 10.42
C PRO A 204 2.65 -21.68 10.79
N LEU A 205 2.02 -20.72 10.09
CA LEU A 205 0.61 -20.39 10.24
C LEU A 205 -0.23 -21.01 9.12
N HIS A 206 0.38 -21.21 7.96
CA HIS A 206 -0.20 -21.93 6.83
C HIS A 206 0.90 -22.66 6.06
N THR A 207 0.58 -23.86 5.58
CA THR A 207 1.48 -24.66 4.76
C THR A 207 0.65 -25.47 3.79
N GLY A 208 0.79 -25.17 2.49
CA GLY A 208 0.10 -25.83 1.40
C GLY A 208 -1.38 -25.45 1.30
N GLY A 209 -1.83 -25.24 0.07
CA GLY A 209 -3.23 -24.95 -0.24
C GLY A 209 -3.39 -24.31 -1.62
N GLU A 210 -4.65 -24.19 -2.06
CA GLU A 210 -5.06 -23.40 -3.23
C GLU A 210 -5.76 -22.11 -2.77
N LEU A 211 -5.47 -21.65 -1.54
CA LEU A 211 -6.15 -20.50 -0.95
C LEU A 211 -5.44 -19.22 -1.38
N ALA A 212 -6.19 -18.36 -2.06
CA ALA A 212 -5.76 -17.01 -2.43
C ALA A 212 -5.69 -16.06 -1.22
N GLU A 213 -6.38 -16.35 -0.11
CA GLU A 213 -6.32 -15.55 1.12
C GLU A 213 -6.24 -16.46 2.34
N VAL A 214 -5.30 -16.16 3.24
CA VAL A 214 -5.09 -16.92 4.47
C VAL A 214 -4.84 -15.97 5.64
N SER A 215 -5.49 -16.24 6.77
CA SER A 215 -5.24 -15.57 8.05
C SER A 215 -4.69 -16.57 9.06
N GLY A 216 -3.75 -16.11 9.88
CA GLY A 216 -3.15 -16.90 10.93
C GLY A 216 -2.92 -16.09 12.21
N GLU A 217 -3.05 -16.76 13.35
CA GLU A 217 -2.89 -16.18 14.68
C GLU A 217 -1.93 -17.03 15.50
N HIS A 218 -1.11 -16.38 16.32
CA HIS A 218 -0.19 -17.03 17.23
C HIS A 218 -0.10 -16.25 18.54
N VAL A 219 -0.29 -16.94 19.66
CA VAL A 219 -0.13 -16.38 21.00
C VAL A 219 1.30 -16.63 21.46
N VAL A 220 2.02 -15.56 21.80
CA VAL A 220 3.40 -15.65 22.28
C VAL A 220 3.40 -15.80 23.80
N MET A 221 3.79 -16.98 24.29
CA MET A 221 3.91 -17.26 25.73
C MET A 221 5.20 -16.64 26.27
N LEU A 222 5.16 -15.39 26.71
CA LEU A 222 6.36 -14.67 27.16
C LEU A 222 6.97 -15.24 28.45
N GLU A 223 6.15 -15.90 29.27
CA GLU A 223 6.55 -16.55 30.51
C GLU A 223 7.57 -17.68 30.29
N ASP A 224 7.45 -18.42 29.18
CA ASP A 224 8.35 -19.51 28.81
C ASP A 224 9.73 -19.02 28.34
N LEU A 225 9.83 -17.74 27.98
CA LEU A 225 11.04 -17.15 27.40
C LEU A 225 12.00 -16.58 28.45
N ALA A 226 11.64 -16.64 29.74
CA ALA A 226 12.45 -16.16 30.87
C ALA A 226 12.97 -14.71 30.68
N LEU A 227 12.14 -13.85 30.09
CA LEU A 227 12.53 -12.49 29.73
C LEU A 227 12.56 -11.54 30.93
N GLN A 228 13.46 -10.57 30.87
CA GLN A 228 13.61 -9.52 31.87
C GLN A 228 13.24 -8.14 31.29
N PRO A 229 12.93 -7.14 32.13
CA PRO A 229 12.72 -5.77 31.66
C PRO A 229 13.89 -5.26 30.82
N GLY A 230 13.59 -4.71 29.65
CA GLY A 230 14.56 -4.30 28.64
C GLY A 230 14.92 -5.37 27.62
N ASP A 231 14.40 -6.60 27.74
CA ASP A 231 14.42 -7.57 26.66
C ASP A 231 13.37 -7.26 25.59
N LEU A 232 13.55 -7.84 24.40
CA LEU A 232 12.67 -7.65 23.27
C LEU A 232 12.48 -8.94 22.48
N VAL A 233 11.28 -9.08 21.92
CA VAL A 233 10.97 -10.06 20.87
C VAL A 233 10.70 -9.28 19.59
N ALA A 234 11.61 -9.38 18.63
CA ALA A 234 11.40 -8.85 17.29
C ALA A 234 10.59 -9.86 16.47
N TYR A 235 9.61 -9.38 15.70
CA TYR A 235 8.75 -10.25 14.90
C TYR A 235 8.38 -9.64 13.55
N TYR A 236 8.19 -10.49 12.55
CA TYR A 236 7.68 -10.11 11.24
C TYR A 236 6.96 -11.29 10.57
N GLY A 237 6.06 -11.01 9.64
CA GLY A 237 5.36 -12.02 8.85
C GLY A 237 6.06 -12.25 7.52
N ARG A 238 6.03 -13.49 7.03
CA ARG A 238 6.49 -13.87 5.70
C ARG A 238 5.41 -14.66 4.97
N ALA A 239 5.10 -14.25 3.74
CA ALA A 239 4.25 -14.99 2.81
C ALA A 239 5.09 -15.42 1.60
N VAL A 240 4.87 -16.65 1.15
CA VAL A 240 5.44 -17.19 -0.08
C VAL A 240 4.29 -17.65 -0.94
N ASP A 241 4.19 -17.12 -2.16
CA ASP A 241 3.25 -17.64 -3.15
C ASP A 241 3.78 -18.96 -3.73
N ARG A 242 2.95 -19.64 -4.50
CA ARG A 242 3.36 -20.88 -5.18
C ARG A 242 4.26 -20.61 -6.40
N GLY A 243 4.23 -19.40 -6.92
CA GLY A 243 4.92 -18.96 -8.12
C GLY A 243 4.48 -19.67 -9.39
N MET A 244 5.07 -19.24 -10.48
CA MET A 244 4.92 -19.85 -11.79
C MET A 244 6.19 -20.62 -12.14
N TYR A 245 6.10 -21.92 -12.48
CA TYR A 245 7.30 -22.73 -12.77
C TYR A 245 8.31 -22.83 -11.60
N GLY A 246 7.83 -22.69 -10.36
CA GLY A 246 8.65 -22.81 -9.15
C GLY A 246 9.47 -21.57 -8.80
N ASP A 247 9.14 -20.41 -9.37
CA ASP A 247 9.77 -19.11 -9.10
C ASP A 247 9.06 -18.28 -8.00
N GLY A 248 8.44 -18.96 -7.03
CA GLY A 248 7.57 -18.33 -6.04
C GLY A 248 8.16 -17.08 -5.39
N GLN A 249 7.36 -16.01 -5.37
CA GLN A 249 7.76 -14.75 -4.81
C GLN A 249 7.54 -14.76 -3.30
N GLU A 250 8.46 -14.08 -2.61
CA GLU A 250 8.48 -13.99 -1.15
C GLU A 250 8.31 -12.54 -0.75
N THR A 251 7.30 -12.28 0.10
CA THR A 251 7.05 -10.96 0.68
C THR A 251 7.10 -11.05 2.19
N ALA A 252 7.70 -10.04 2.83
CA ALA A 252 7.70 -9.88 4.28
C ALA A 252 7.05 -8.56 4.71
N THR A 253 6.44 -8.56 5.89
CA THR A 253 5.91 -7.32 6.51
C THR A 253 7.05 -6.38 6.92
N ASP A 254 6.70 -5.22 7.50
CA ASP A 254 7.64 -4.52 8.38
C ASP A 254 7.91 -5.35 9.66
N MET A 255 9.04 -5.10 10.31
CA MET A 255 9.42 -5.73 11.58
C MET A 255 8.93 -4.87 12.75
N TYR A 256 8.39 -5.54 13.76
CA TYR A 256 7.84 -4.94 14.97
C TYR A 256 8.47 -5.56 16.23
N PHE A 257 8.25 -4.93 17.38
CA PHE A 257 8.85 -5.33 18.65
C PHE A 257 7.83 -5.47 19.77
N LEU A 258 7.92 -6.58 20.50
CA LEU A 258 7.36 -6.73 21.84
C LEU A 258 8.43 -6.33 22.83
N GLN A 259 8.24 -5.22 23.54
CA GLN A 259 9.21 -4.71 24.50
C GLN A 259 8.81 -5.11 25.92
N ILE A 260 9.71 -5.79 26.62
CA ILE A 260 9.44 -6.26 27.96
C ILE A 260 9.65 -5.12 28.94
N ARG A 261 8.57 -4.69 29.60
CA ARG A 261 8.61 -3.72 30.70
C ARG A 261 8.51 -4.43 32.04
N ALA A 262 8.94 -3.74 33.09
CA ALA A 262 8.68 -4.18 34.45
C ALA A 262 7.16 -4.24 34.70
N PHE A 263 6.72 -5.18 35.53
CA PHE A 263 5.34 -5.22 35.98
C PHE A 263 5.06 -3.99 36.85
N GLU A 264 4.41 -2.96 36.30
CA GLU A 264 4.06 -1.77 37.04
C GLU A 264 3.12 -2.12 38.20
N ARG A 265 3.58 -1.90 39.43
CA ARG A 265 2.68 -1.72 40.56
C ARG A 265 2.40 -0.22 40.71
N GLU A 266 1.34 0.26 40.08
CA GLU A 266 0.68 1.50 40.50
C GLU A 266 -0.57 1.17 41.32
N TYR A 267 -0.48 1.37 42.63
CA TYR A 267 -1.53 2.03 43.41
C TYR A 267 -0.89 2.58 44.68
N ARG A 268 -0.33 3.78 44.59
CA ARG A 268 -0.38 4.73 45.71
C ARG A 268 -0.86 6.06 45.16
N THR A 269 -2.14 6.34 45.39
CA THR A 269 -2.69 7.68 45.36
C THR A 269 -1.80 8.60 46.19
N ALA A 270 -0.95 9.39 45.54
CA ALA A 270 -0.40 10.57 46.17
C ALA A 270 -1.53 11.58 46.22
N GLU A 271 -2.18 11.67 47.39
CA GLU A 271 -3.13 12.72 47.70
C GLU A 271 -2.37 14.04 47.88
N GLN A 272 -1.70 14.54 46.84
CA GLN A 272 -1.24 15.93 46.83
C GLN A 272 -0.91 16.46 45.43
N GLN A 273 -1.74 17.45 45.06
CA GLN A 273 -1.46 18.53 44.12
C GLN A 273 -1.63 18.21 42.62
N GLY A 274 -2.75 18.70 42.09
CA GLY A 274 -3.11 18.61 40.69
C GLY A 274 -2.10 19.27 39.75
N GLY A 275 -1.69 18.48 38.76
CA GLY A 275 -1.03 18.91 37.55
C GLY A 275 -1.17 17.76 36.57
N GLY A 276 -2.08 17.89 35.59
CA GLY A 276 -2.24 16.91 34.54
C GLY A 276 -0.98 16.84 33.69
N GLY A 277 -0.15 15.82 33.95
CA GLY A 277 0.90 15.36 33.06
C GLY A 277 0.59 13.92 32.72
N GLY A 278 0.10 13.68 31.51
CA GLY A 278 0.06 12.33 30.97
C GLY A 278 1.50 11.84 30.87
N GLY A 279 1.87 10.91 31.74
CA GLY A 279 3.10 10.13 31.61
C GLY A 279 2.95 9.26 30.37
N GLY A 280 3.44 9.74 29.23
CA GLY A 280 3.82 8.85 28.16
C GLY A 280 5.00 8.03 28.67
N GLU A 281 4.86 6.70 28.66
CA GLU A 281 5.95 5.78 28.98
C GLU A 281 7.10 6.03 28.00
N ASP A 282 8.07 6.82 28.46
CA ASP A 282 9.15 7.33 27.63
C ASP A 282 10.18 6.25 27.35
N GLU A 283 10.18 5.82 26.10
CA GLU A 283 11.23 5.04 25.50
C GLU A 283 12.53 5.84 25.44
N GLY A 284 13.64 5.27 25.88
CA GLY A 284 14.91 6.00 25.93
C GLY A 284 15.41 6.37 24.53
N ALA A 285 15.97 7.57 24.41
CA ALA A 285 16.30 8.15 23.11
C ALA A 285 17.40 7.38 22.35
N LEU A 286 18.28 6.65 23.05
CA LEU A 286 19.34 5.85 22.43
C LEU A 286 18.81 4.52 21.92
N SER A 287 18.01 3.81 22.72
CA SER A 287 17.35 2.58 22.26
C SER A 287 16.42 2.84 21.09
N ALA A 288 15.70 3.97 21.07
CA ALA A 288 14.88 4.38 19.92
C ALA A 288 15.72 4.54 18.63
N GLN A 289 16.88 5.22 18.69
CA GLN A 289 17.78 5.36 17.55
C GLN A 289 18.33 4.01 17.07
N GLN A 290 18.73 3.14 18.01
CA GLN A 290 19.24 1.82 17.66
C GLN A 290 18.13 0.93 17.06
N ARG A 291 16.88 1.04 17.52
CA ARG A 291 15.75 0.31 16.95
C ARG A 291 15.45 0.74 15.53
N GLN A 292 15.48 2.04 15.26
CA GLN A 292 15.35 2.52 13.88
C GLN A 292 16.45 1.97 12.98
N PHE A 293 17.69 1.90 13.47
CA PHE A 293 18.78 1.28 12.73
C PHE A 293 18.48 -0.19 12.43
N VAL A 294 18.01 -0.96 13.41
CA VAL A 294 17.60 -2.36 13.25
C VAL A 294 16.49 -2.51 12.20
N VAL A 295 15.44 -1.67 12.26
CA VAL A 295 14.35 -1.64 11.26
C VAL A 295 14.88 -1.28 9.87
N ALA A 296 15.81 -0.33 9.76
CA ALA A 296 16.39 0.08 8.49
C ALA A 296 17.27 -1.02 7.86
N ILE A 297 18.03 -1.76 8.67
CA ILE A 297 18.79 -2.94 8.22
C ILE A 297 17.85 -4.02 7.69
N PHE A 298 16.76 -4.29 8.42
CA PHE A 298 15.76 -5.26 7.98
C PHE A 298 15.09 -4.83 6.67
N LYS A 299 14.71 -3.56 6.50
CA LYS A 299 14.17 -3.04 5.24
C LYS A 299 15.15 -3.18 4.09
N LEU A 300 16.42 -2.87 4.33
CA LEU A 300 17.48 -3.05 3.34
C LEU A 300 17.69 -4.52 2.96
N GLN A 301 17.59 -5.45 3.92
CA GLN A 301 17.63 -6.89 3.67
C GLN A 301 16.42 -7.36 2.84
N ARG A 302 15.21 -6.96 3.22
CA ARG A 302 13.96 -7.32 2.54
C ARG A 302 13.96 -6.84 1.09
N ASP A 303 14.35 -5.59 0.87
CA ASP A 303 14.26 -4.94 -0.44
C ASP A 303 15.53 -5.21 -1.30
N GLN A 304 16.49 -6.02 -0.82
CA GLN A 304 17.79 -6.22 -1.46
C GLN A 304 17.69 -6.76 -2.90
N LYS A 305 16.71 -7.62 -3.18
CA LYS A 305 16.52 -8.24 -4.50
C LYS A 305 15.91 -7.29 -5.54
N THR A 306 15.18 -6.26 -5.09
CA THR A 306 14.47 -5.31 -5.95
C THR A 306 15.18 -3.98 -6.09
N LEU A 307 16.08 -3.64 -5.15
CA LEU A 307 16.85 -2.40 -5.17
C LEU A 307 18.06 -2.47 -6.13
N PRO A 308 18.32 -1.40 -6.91
CA PRO A 308 19.57 -1.27 -7.66
C PRO A 308 20.79 -1.32 -6.74
N GLU A 309 21.85 -2.00 -7.18
CA GLU A 309 23.06 -2.23 -6.38
C GLU A 309 23.70 -0.93 -5.88
N ALA A 310 23.74 0.12 -6.71
CA ALA A 310 24.27 1.42 -6.33
C ALA A 310 23.49 2.06 -5.17
N THR A 311 22.15 2.03 -5.22
CA THR A 311 21.30 2.53 -4.14
C THR A 311 21.43 1.69 -2.88
N ALA A 312 21.54 0.37 -3.02
CA ALA A 312 21.79 -0.52 -1.89
C ALA A 312 23.16 -0.28 -1.22
N ALA A 313 24.20 0.07 -2.00
CA ALA A 313 25.50 0.45 -1.48
C ALA A 313 25.45 1.79 -0.72
N GLU A 314 24.83 2.82 -1.29
CA GLU A 314 24.68 4.14 -0.62
C GLU A 314 23.91 4.03 0.70
N ARG A 315 22.81 3.25 0.72
CA ARG A 315 22.05 3.00 1.95
C ARG A 315 22.88 2.27 3.00
N ARG A 316 23.70 1.28 2.60
CA ARG A 316 24.63 0.59 3.52
C ARG A 316 25.63 1.55 4.14
N ASP A 317 26.26 2.40 3.34
CA ASP A 317 27.27 3.35 3.82
C ASP A 317 26.64 4.37 4.78
N THR A 318 25.45 4.85 4.46
CA THR A 318 24.68 5.75 5.33
C THR A 318 24.36 5.07 6.66
N LEU A 319 23.89 3.83 6.64
CA LEU A 319 23.59 3.06 7.85
C LEU A 319 24.85 2.78 8.68
N ALA A 320 26.00 2.50 8.06
CA ALA A 320 27.26 2.34 8.76
C ALA A 320 27.69 3.62 9.51
N GLN A 321 27.51 4.79 8.89
CA GLN A 321 27.74 6.08 9.57
C GLN A 321 26.77 6.31 10.73
N VAL A 322 25.49 5.96 10.57
CA VAL A 322 24.50 6.07 11.64
C VAL A 322 24.90 5.19 12.82
N GLN A 323 25.25 3.92 12.59
CA GLN A 323 25.68 3.01 13.65
C GLN A 323 26.93 3.52 14.38
N THR A 324 27.89 4.07 13.63
CA THR A 324 29.12 4.68 14.18
C THR A 324 28.78 5.83 15.13
N ARG A 325 27.87 6.73 14.72
CA ARG A 325 27.46 7.87 15.56
C ARG A 325 26.74 7.42 16.83
N ILE A 326 25.85 6.41 16.74
CA ILE A 326 25.18 5.84 17.92
C ILE A 326 26.23 5.26 18.87
N ARG A 327 27.15 4.45 18.36
CA ARG A 327 28.23 3.84 19.15
C ARG A 327 29.10 4.88 19.87
N GLU A 328 29.56 5.91 19.15
CA GLU A 328 30.42 6.97 19.73
C GLU A 328 29.71 7.73 20.85
N ARG A 329 28.39 7.96 20.72
CA ARG A 329 27.56 8.56 21.78
C ARG A 329 27.48 7.66 23.00
N VAL A 330 27.23 6.37 22.82
CA VAL A 330 27.22 5.40 23.93
C VAL A 330 28.59 5.34 24.61
N GLU A 331 29.69 5.33 23.85
CA GLU A 331 31.05 5.39 24.41
C GLU A 331 31.31 6.68 25.19
N ALA A 332 30.78 7.82 24.75
CA ALA A 332 30.89 9.08 25.49
C ALA A 332 30.14 9.04 26.82
N ILE A 333 28.96 8.41 26.85
CA ILE A 333 28.18 8.19 28.08
C ILE A 333 28.96 7.27 29.04
N ILE A 334 29.50 6.15 28.54
CA ILE A 334 30.31 5.22 29.34
C ILE A 334 31.52 5.95 29.96
N ARG A 335 32.25 6.76 29.18
CA ARG A 335 33.41 7.54 29.68
C ARG A 335 33.01 8.48 30.81
N ARG A 336 31.94 9.27 30.60
CA ARG A 336 31.45 10.22 31.62
C ARG A 336 30.96 9.50 32.88
N LEU A 337 30.29 8.36 32.74
CA LEU A 337 29.81 7.57 33.87
C LEU A 337 30.99 6.98 34.66
N GLY A 338 32.01 6.48 33.98
CA GLY A 338 33.23 5.94 34.59
C GLY A 338 34.10 6.98 35.31
N GLU A 339 34.24 8.19 34.75
CA GLU A 339 35.03 9.28 35.34
C GLU A 339 34.50 9.78 36.69
N ARG A 340 33.21 9.58 36.98
CA ARG A 340 32.57 10.18 38.16
C ARG A 340 32.61 9.34 39.43
N GLY A 341 33.16 8.13 39.42
CA GLY A 341 33.60 7.35 40.59
C GLY A 341 32.58 7.00 41.70
N ALA A 342 31.45 7.70 41.79
CA ALA A 342 30.40 7.59 42.81
C ALA A 342 29.35 6.52 42.49
N VAL A 343 29.57 5.76 41.41
CA VAL A 343 28.60 4.83 40.78
C VAL A 343 28.45 3.50 41.52
N GLN A 344 29.23 3.26 42.58
CA GLN A 344 29.24 1.97 43.28
C GLN A 344 28.10 1.77 44.30
N GLN A 345 27.36 2.82 44.66
CA GLN A 345 26.37 2.78 45.73
C GLN A 345 24.97 2.27 45.29
N HIS A 346 24.65 2.28 44.00
CA HIS A 346 23.31 1.98 43.49
C HIS A 346 23.33 0.87 42.43
N GLU A 347 22.46 -0.13 42.60
CA GLU A 347 22.44 -1.36 41.81
C GLU A 347 22.17 -1.11 40.31
N GLY A 348 21.21 -0.26 39.96
CA GLY A 348 20.88 0.00 38.55
C GLY A 348 22.00 0.70 37.76
N TYR A 349 22.83 1.54 38.41
CA TYR A 349 24.01 2.08 37.73
C TYR A 349 25.13 1.06 37.53
N ARG A 350 25.24 0.06 38.40
CA ARG A 350 26.16 -1.07 38.18
C ARG A 350 25.72 -1.89 36.97
N GLN A 351 24.41 -2.12 36.83
CA GLN A 351 23.84 -2.79 35.65
C GLN A 351 24.07 -1.98 34.37
N MET A 352 23.88 -0.66 34.38
CA MET A 352 24.22 0.20 33.23
C MET A 352 25.70 0.12 32.82
N LEU A 353 26.61 0.17 33.80
CA LEU A 353 28.05 0.05 33.55
C LEU A 353 28.44 -1.33 33.00
N GLU A 354 27.62 -2.35 33.22
CA GLU A 354 27.83 -3.69 32.68
C GLU A 354 27.24 -3.84 31.27
N GLU A 355 26.04 -3.30 31.02
CA GLU A 355 25.30 -3.50 29.77
C GLU A 355 25.76 -2.55 28.65
N LEU A 356 26.08 -1.28 28.94
CA LEU A 356 26.49 -0.32 27.90
C LEU A 356 27.77 -0.76 27.13
N PRO A 357 28.83 -1.30 27.77
CA PRO A 357 29.98 -1.84 27.04
C PRO A 357 29.64 -3.05 26.14
N LYS A 358 28.69 -3.90 26.57
CA LYS A 358 28.19 -5.01 25.75
C LYS A 358 27.44 -4.47 24.52
N ALA A 359 26.63 -3.43 24.68
CA ALA A 359 25.99 -2.73 23.58
C ALA A 359 27.01 -2.22 22.55
N VAL A 360 28.06 -1.51 23.01
CA VAL A 360 29.15 -1.02 22.13
C VAL A 360 29.85 -2.16 21.39
N THR A 361 30.05 -3.31 22.05
CA THR A 361 30.69 -4.47 21.42
C THR A 361 29.83 -5.05 20.30
N ALA A 362 28.53 -5.18 20.55
CA ALA A 362 27.55 -5.61 19.55
C ALA A 362 27.44 -4.60 18.38
N MET A 363 27.47 -3.29 18.65
CA MET A 363 27.50 -2.25 17.62
C MET A 363 28.74 -2.34 16.73
N LYS A 364 29.93 -2.58 17.31
CA LYS A 364 31.17 -2.80 16.53
C LYS A 364 31.06 -4.03 15.63
N GLN A 365 30.37 -5.08 16.08
CA GLN A 365 30.12 -6.27 15.26
C GLN A 365 29.11 -5.97 14.14
N ALA A 366 28.07 -5.17 14.41
CA ALA A 366 27.12 -4.72 13.41
C ALA A 366 27.81 -3.87 12.31
N GLU A 367 28.68 -2.93 12.70
CA GLU A 367 29.50 -2.14 11.75
C GLU A 367 30.36 -3.04 10.85
N ARG A 368 31.10 -3.98 11.44
CA ARG A 368 31.96 -4.90 10.69
C ARG A 368 31.19 -5.78 9.71
N THR A 369 30.08 -6.36 10.15
CA THR A 369 29.26 -7.24 9.30
C THR A 369 28.58 -6.47 8.16
N LEU A 370 28.14 -5.24 8.43
CA LEU A 370 27.48 -4.40 7.43
C LEU A 370 28.43 -4.00 6.31
N SER A 371 29.66 -3.61 6.67
CA SER A 371 30.69 -3.23 5.70
C SER A 371 31.29 -4.43 4.96
N ALA A 372 31.43 -5.59 5.60
CA ALA A 372 32.14 -6.74 5.03
C ALA A 372 31.26 -7.73 4.27
N VAL A 373 30.00 -7.93 4.69
CA VAL A 373 29.14 -9.01 4.16
C VAL A 373 27.81 -8.49 3.64
N GLY A 374 27.11 -7.65 4.41
CA GLY A 374 25.81 -7.09 4.02
C GLY A 374 24.79 -7.05 5.15
N PRO A 375 23.51 -6.73 4.87
CA PRO A 375 22.50 -6.45 5.89
C PRO A 375 22.05 -7.70 6.67
N THR A 376 21.97 -8.87 6.03
CA THR A 376 21.50 -10.11 6.66
C THR A 376 22.31 -10.53 7.91
N PRO A 377 23.65 -10.63 7.87
CA PRO A 377 24.44 -10.95 9.06
C PRO A 377 24.56 -9.79 10.07
N THR A 378 24.12 -8.58 9.71
CA THR A 378 24.13 -7.41 10.59
C THR A 378 22.94 -7.38 11.53
N LEU A 379 21.81 -7.97 11.15
CA LEU A 379 20.57 -7.88 11.93
C LEU A 379 20.73 -8.45 13.36
N PRO A 380 21.30 -9.65 13.59
CA PRO A 380 21.49 -10.19 14.94
C PRO A 380 22.35 -9.32 15.88
N PRO A 381 23.58 -8.87 15.50
CA PRO A 381 24.37 -8.00 16.38
C PRO A 381 23.71 -6.63 16.59
N ALA A 382 22.98 -6.10 15.61
CA ALA A 382 22.24 -4.85 15.77
C ALA A 382 21.10 -4.96 16.80
N GLN A 383 20.37 -6.09 16.80
CA GLN A 383 19.33 -6.39 17.80
C GLN A 383 19.92 -6.62 19.19
N LYS A 384 21.06 -7.31 19.31
CA LYS A 384 21.78 -7.45 20.60
C LYS A 384 22.21 -6.11 21.17
N ALA A 385 22.68 -5.19 20.32
CA ALA A 385 22.99 -3.83 20.75
C ALA A 385 21.76 -3.10 21.29
N LEU A 386 20.60 -3.24 20.62
CA LEU A 386 19.33 -2.68 21.07
C LEU A 386 18.93 -3.23 22.44
N GLN A 387 18.99 -4.55 22.62
CA GLN A 387 18.67 -5.21 23.90
C GLN A 387 19.52 -4.64 25.05
N HIS A 388 20.85 -4.60 24.89
CA HIS A 388 21.74 -4.09 25.94
C HIS A 388 21.47 -2.63 26.29
N LEU A 389 21.12 -1.80 25.29
CA LEU A 389 20.70 -0.42 25.56
C LEU A 389 19.39 -0.35 26.35
N GLN A 390 18.39 -1.16 25.97
CA GLN A 390 17.09 -1.18 26.66
C GLN A 390 17.22 -1.70 28.09
N ARG A 391 18.05 -2.71 28.35
CA ARG A 391 18.37 -3.17 29.72
C ARG A 391 19.03 -2.07 30.55
N ALA A 392 20.00 -1.34 29.98
CA ALA A 392 20.63 -0.22 30.66
C ALA A 392 19.62 0.91 31.00
N GLU A 393 18.74 1.25 30.05
CA GLU A 393 17.69 2.26 30.25
C GLU A 393 16.60 1.80 31.24
N ALA A 394 16.24 0.51 31.25
CA ALA A 394 15.32 -0.07 32.22
C ALA A 394 15.89 0.01 33.64
N ALA A 395 17.15 -0.36 33.84
CA ALA A 395 17.85 -0.26 35.12
C ALA A 395 17.94 1.19 35.64
N PHE A 396 18.08 2.16 34.72
CA PHE A 396 18.06 3.59 35.06
C PHE A 396 16.70 4.04 35.58
N ARG A 397 15.64 3.71 34.85
CA ARG A 397 14.26 4.05 35.23
C ARG A 397 13.89 3.44 36.58
N GLU A 398 14.26 2.19 36.84
CA GLU A 398 14.01 1.55 38.13
C GLU A 398 14.70 2.28 39.29
N THR A 399 15.96 2.70 39.10
CA THR A 399 16.70 3.46 40.12
C THR A 399 16.06 4.84 40.37
N GLN A 400 15.58 5.49 39.32
CA GLN A 400 14.90 6.79 39.41
C GLN A 400 13.57 6.68 40.17
N VAL A 401 12.76 5.66 39.88
CA VAL A 401 11.49 5.42 40.58
C VAL A 401 11.74 5.09 42.06
N ALA A 402 12.76 4.29 42.37
CA ALA A 402 13.14 3.96 43.74
C ALA A 402 13.59 5.19 44.56
N GLN A 403 14.33 6.13 43.95
CA GLN A 403 14.73 7.37 44.61
C GLN A 403 13.60 8.41 44.71
N GLY A 404 12.72 8.50 43.71
CA GLY A 404 11.58 9.42 43.71
C GLY A 404 10.51 9.12 44.77
N GLY A 405 10.46 7.88 45.28
CA GLY A 405 9.55 7.46 46.34
C GLY A 405 10.00 7.75 47.77
N GLN A 406 11.26 8.17 47.99
CA GLN A 406 11.81 8.44 49.31
C GLN A 406 12.13 9.93 49.45
N GLY A 407 11.16 10.68 49.97
CA GLY A 407 11.31 12.10 50.23
C GLY A 407 12.51 12.40 51.13
N GLY A 408 13.45 13.18 50.61
CA GLY A 408 14.34 14.03 51.36
C GLY A 408 15.68 13.42 51.81
N SER A 409 16.74 14.17 51.48
CA SER A 409 18.03 14.21 52.15
C SER A 409 18.94 12.99 51.96
N GLY A 410 19.75 13.01 50.89
CA GLY A 410 21.04 12.32 50.92
C GLY A 410 21.59 11.74 49.61
N SER A 411 21.84 12.55 48.57
CA SER A 411 23.03 12.45 47.70
C SER A 411 22.96 13.44 46.53
N SER A 412 23.46 14.66 46.71
CA SER A 412 23.46 15.68 45.66
C SER A 412 24.23 15.28 44.39
N GLN A 413 25.21 14.37 44.50
CA GLN A 413 26.02 13.93 43.35
C GLN A 413 25.33 12.86 42.47
N ALA A 414 24.40 12.06 43.00
CA ALA A 414 23.63 11.10 42.19
C ALA A 414 22.47 11.79 41.45
N GLU A 415 21.85 12.79 42.08
CA GLU A 415 20.83 13.65 41.45
C GLU A 415 21.43 14.46 40.29
N ASP A 416 22.63 15.04 40.45
CA ASP A 416 23.32 15.76 39.37
C ASP A 416 23.70 14.86 38.18
N LEU A 417 24.03 13.58 38.43
CA LEU A 417 24.32 12.59 37.39
C LEU A 417 23.07 12.17 36.63
N THR A 418 21.99 11.93 37.35
CA THR A 418 20.66 11.64 36.80
C THR A 418 20.19 12.81 35.95
N ALA A 419 20.29 14.04 36.46
CA ALA A 419 19.88 15.25 35.74
C ALA A 419 20.68 15.48 34.44
N LEU A 420 21.98 15.15 34.43
CA LEU A 420 22.79 15.29 33.21
C LEU A 420 22.52 14.21 32.17
N PHE A 421 22.36 12.96 32.60
CA PHE A 421 21.98 11.88 31.69
C PHE A 421 20.57 12.12 31.13
N GLN A 422 19.63 12.53 31.98
CA GLN A 422 18.29 12.95 31.58
C GLN A 422 18.35 14.12 30.60
N LEU A 423 19.17 15.16 30.86
CA LEU A 423 19.33 16.29 29.94
C LEU A 423 19.87 15.86 28.57
N GLU A 424 20.78 14.89 28.52
CA GLU A 424 21.32 14.35 27.27
C GLU A 424 20.26 13.52 26.53
N LEU A 425 19.51 12.67 27.24
CA LEU A 425 18.37 11.94 26.71
C LEU A 425 17.25 12.87 26.23
N ASP A 426 16.90 13.91 26.98
CA ASP A 426 15.86 14.88 26.63
C ASP A 426 16.27 15.72 25.41
N LYS A 427 17.54 16.12 25.30
CA LYS A 427 18.05 16.77 24.09
C LYS A 427 17.92 15.86 22.87
N LEU A 428 18.18 14.56 23.01
CA LEU A 428 18.05 13.58 21.94
C LEU A 428 16.57 13.36 21.59
N ARG A 429 15.72 13.24 22.60
CA ARG A 429 14.27 13.08 22.45
C ARG A 429 13.66 14.27 21.72
N ASN A 430 13.98 15.50 22.10
CA ASN A 430 13.47 16.70 21.42
C ASN A 430 13.89 16.76 19.96
N GLN A 431 15.13 16.38 19.65
CA GLN A 431 15.60 16.28 18.25
C GLN A 431 14.83 15.20 17.49
N TYR A 432 14.53 14.07 18.13
CA TYR A 432 13.83 12.95 17.51
C TYR A 432 12.31 13.17 17.34
N GLU A 433 11.62 13.65 18.37
CA GLU A 433 10.19 13.98 18.32
C GLU A 433 9.91 15.05 17.26
N SER A 434 10.83 15.99 17.03
CA SER A 434 10.70 16.99 15.97
C SER A 434 10.67 16.36 14.57
N VAL A 435 11.43 15.30 14.34
CA VAL A 435 11.46 14.55 13.07
C VAL A 435 10.23 13.65 12.94
N GLN A 436 9.84 12.94 14.02
CA GLN A 436 8.71 12.03 14.02
C GLN A 436 7.36 12.75 13.90
N ARG A 437 7.20 13.93 14.52
CA ARG A 437 5.99 14.76 14.42
C ARG A 437 5.76 15.26 12.99
N GLY A 438 6.83 15.55 12.24
CA GLY A 438 6.75 15.87 10.81
C GLY A 438 6.19 14.72 9.96
N GLN A 439 6.67 13.48 10.20
CA GLN A 439 6.18 12.29 9.49
C GLN A 439 4.72 11.93 9.84
N ALA A 440 4.34 12.06 11.12
CA ALA A 440 2.97 11.79 11.56
C ALA A 440 1.96 12.81 11.01
N GLN A 441 2.34 14.09 10.90
CA GLN A 441 1.53 15.13 10.26
C GLN A 441 1.33 14.85 8.77
N GLU A 442 2.38 14.46 8.03
CA GLU A 442 2.26 14.09 6.62
C GLU A 442 1.32 12.89 6.40
N GLN A 443 1.33 11.91 7.31
CA GLN A 443 0.49 10.73 7.23
C GLN A 443 -0.98 11.05 7.51
N GLN A 444 -1.25 11.92 8.50
CA GLN A 444 -2.61 12.40 8.81
C GLN A 444 -3.17 13.27 7.69
N GLU A 445 -2.36 14.17 7.10
CA GLU A 445 -2.75 14.98 5.94
C GLU A 445 -3.11 14.10 4.75
N MET A 446 -2.35 13.03 4.52
CA MET A 446 -2.60 12.09 3.42
C MET A 446 -3.87 11.26 3.63
N ASP A 447 -4.14 10.80 4.86
CA ASP A 447 -5.38 10.11 5.20
C ASP A 447 -6.62 11.02 5.08
N GLU A 448 -6.48 12.29 5.44
CA GLU A 448 -7.55 13.28 5.29
C GLU A 448 -7.84 13.58 3.80
N LEU A 449 -6.79 13.67 2.97
CA LEU A 449 -6.91 13.81 1.51
C LEU A 449 -7.59 12.59 0.87
N LEU A 450 -7.23 11.38 1.28
CA LEU A 450 -7.87 10.14 0.82
C LEU A 450 -9.35 10.07 1.24
N ARG A 451 -9.70 10.56 2.43
CA ARG A 451 -11.11 10.69 2.84
C ARG A 451 -11.87 11.69 1.97
N LYS A 452 -11.30 12.87 1.70
CA LYS A 452 -11.91 13.88 0.80
C LYS A 452 -12.13 13.34 -0.61
N LEU A 453 -11.19 12.56 -1.14
CA LEU A 453 -11.31 11.89 -2.43
C LEU A 453 -12.45 10.87 -2.48
N ARG A 454 -12.58 10.03 -1.44
CA ARG A 454 -13.70 9.08 -1.32
C ARG A 454 -15.05 9.79 -1.21
N GLU A 455 -15.11 10.91 -0.51
CA GLU A 455 -16.33 11.69 -0.39
C GLU A 455 -16.72 12.35 -1.73
N LEU A 456 -15.74 12.86 -2.48
CA LEU A 456 -15.97 13.45 -3.80
C LEU A 456 -16.41 12.39 -4.83
N ALA A 457 -15.79 11.21 -4.83
CA ALA A 457 -16.20 10.07 -5.66
C ALA A 457 -17.64 9.63 -5.35
N ARG A 458 -18.03 9.57 -4.07
CA ARG A 458 -19.42 9.29 -3.66
C ARG A 458 -20.41 10.34 -4.16
N ARG A 459 -20.04 11.62 -4.15
CA ARG A 459 -20.91 12.68 -4.70
C ARG A 459 -21.08 12.53 -6.21
N GLN A 460 -20.02 12.17 -6.93
CA GLN A 460 -20.08 11.91 -8.36
C GLN A 460 -20.99 10.72 -8.72
N GLU A 461 -20.87 9.60 -8.00
CA GLU A 461 -21.74 8.43 -8.19
C GLU A 461 -23.21 8.77 -7.92
N GLN A 462 -23.50 9.55 -6.87
CA GLN A 462 -24.87 10.00 -6.58
C GLN A 462 -25.44 10.92 -7.66
N GLU A 463 -24.62 11.76 -8.30
CA GLU A 463 -25.06 12.59 -9.41
C GLU A 463 -25.32 11.78 -10.68
N LEU A 464 -24.46 10.81 -11.00
CA LEU A 464 -24.66 9.88 -12.11
C LEU A 464 -25.91 9.02 -11.90
N GLU A 465 -26.14 8.52 -10.68
CA GLU A 465 -27.36 7.76 -10.35
C GLU A 465 -28.62 8.63 -10.49
N ARG A 466 -28.56 9.91 -10.11
CA ARG A 466 -29.65 10.88 -10.35
C ARG A 466 -29.86 11.18 -11.83
N GLN A 467 -28.83 11.07 -12.65
CA GLN A 467 -28.90 11.27 -14.10
C GLN A 467 -29.52 10.03 -14.77
N GLN A 468 -29.07 8.84 -14.40
CA GLN A 468 -29.64 7.56 -14.85
C GLN A 468 -31.09 7.41 -14.41
N ARG A 469 -31.45 7.81 -13.18
CA ARG A 469 -32.86 7.81 -12.74
C ARG A 469 -33.73 8.79 -13.54
N ARG A 470 -33.18 9.92 -14.01
CA ARG A 470 -33.90 10.86 -14.88
C ARG A 470 -34.04 10.37 -16.32
N LEU A 471 -33.01 9.72 -16.85
CA LEU A 471 -33.03 9.05 -18.15
C LEU A 471 -33.95 7.82 -18.16
N ALA A 472 -34.05 7.11 -17.03
CA ALA A 472 -34.98 6.00 -16.83
C ALA A 472 -36.44 6.45 -16.61
N GLN A 473 -36.66 7.69 -16.18
CA GLN A 473 -38.02 8.27 -16.07
C GLN A 473 -38.50 8.92 -17.38
N SER A 474 -37.63 9.15 -18.36
CA SER A 474 -38.03 9.52 -19.72
C SER A 474 -38.37 8.26 -20.52
N ASN A 475 -39.59 7.73 -20.32
CA ASN A 475 -40.11 6.64 -21.13
C ASN A 475 -40.62 7.18 -22.49
N PRO A 476 -40.36 6.51 -23.63
CA PRO A 476 -40.75 6.97 -24.96
C PRO A 476 -42.17 6.49 -25.29
N ALA A 477 -43.20 7.20 -24.80
CA ALA A 477 -44.58 7.00 -25.24
C ALA A 477 -45.48 8.17 -24.82
N ASP A 478 -45.43 9.30 -25.53
CA ASP A 478 -46.63 9.91 -26.14
C ASP A 478 -46.26 11.12 -27.02
N ASN A 479 -47.07 11.32 -28.06
CA ASN A 479 -46.84 12.21 -29.20
C ASN A 479 -47.36 13.65 -28.96
N SER A 480 -46.74 14.61 -29.66
CA SER A 480 -47.26 15.90 -30.13
C SER A 480 -47.21 17.17 -29.25
N SER A 481 -46.85 18.26 -29.94
CA SER A 481 -47.03 19.69 -29.64
C SER A 481 -45.94 20.44 -28.84
N SER A 482 -45.18 21.22 -29.62
CA SER A 482 -44.59 22.55 -29.37
C SER A 482 -44.28 23.03 -27.95
N GLY A 483 -43.05 23.52 -27.80
CA GLY A 483 -42.81 24.82 -27.17
C GLY A 483 -41.99 24.82 -25.89
N GLY A 484 -40.70 25.16 -26.01
CA GLY A 484 -39.95 25.94 -25.02
C GLY A 484 -39.48 25.22 -23.77
N SER A 485 -38.21 24.80 -23.75
CA SER A 485 -37.42 24.79 -22.50
C SER A 485 -35.92 24.78 -22.79
N SER A 486 -35.40 25.93 -23.22
CA SER A 486 -33.98 26.18 -23.50
C SER A 486 -33.28 26.91 -22.33
N GLY A 487 -33.57 26.53 -21.08
CA GLY A 487 -33.12 27.29 -19.89
C GLY A 487 -32.26 26.55 -18.86
N SER A 488 -32.08 25.23 -18.95
CA SER A 488 -31.48 24.45 -17.84
C SER A 488 -30.04 23.95 -18.07
N SER A 489 -29.42 24.23 -19.22
CA SER A 489 -28.11 23.67 -19.57
C SER A 489 -26.91 24.43 -19.00
N GLY A 490 -27.06 25.71 -18.62
CA GLY A 490 -25.95 26.56 -18.18
C GLY A 490 -25.46 26.33 -16.74
N ASN A 491 -26.34 25.94 -15.82
CA ASN A 491 -25.94 25.64 -14.42
C ASN A 491 -25.38 24.22 -14.25
N GLN A 492 -25.59 23.33 -15.22
CA GLN A 492 -25.10 21.95 -15.16
C GLN A 492 -23.64 21.84 -15.59
N SER A 493 -23.19 22.65 -16.58
CA SER A 493 -21.77 22.72 -16.93
C SER A 493 -20.94 23.38 -15.84
N ALA A 494 -21.49 24.40 -15.15
CA ALA A 494 -20.80 25.09 -14.05
C ALA A 494 -20.59 24.18 -12.83
N ALA A 495 -21.57 23.33 -12.50
CA ALA A 495 -21.43 22.34 -11.43
C ALA A 495 -20.41 21.23 -11.79
N GLN A 496 -20.43 20.74 -13.04
CA GLN A 496 -19.44 19.79 -13.54
C GLN A 496 -18.02 20.40 -13.62
N GLN A 497 -17.90 21.67 -14.01
CA GLN A 497 -16.63 22.38 -14.04
C GLN A 497 -16.07 22.61 -12.63
N ALA A 498 -16.90 23.03 -11.67
CA ALA A 498 -16.46 23.19 -10.28
C ALA A 498 -16.01 21.87 -9.64
N LEU A 499 -16.64 20.75 -9.99
CA LEU A 499 -16.24 19.41 -9.56
C LEU A 499 -14.93 18.95 -10.22
N ALA A 500 -14.76 19.21 -11.51
CA ALA A 500 -13.52 18.92 -12.24
C ALA A 500 -12.34 19.76 -11.71
N GLU A 501 -12.55 21.05 -11.45
CA GLU A 501 -11.54 21.93 -10.84
C GLU A 501 -11.17 21.45 -9.43
N ALA A 502 -12.15 21.09 -8.59
CA ALA A 502 -11.88 20.55 -7.26
C ALA A 502 -11.11 19.21 -7.30
N ALA A 503 -11.41 18.34 -8.27
CA ALA A 503 -10.70 17.09 -8.47
C ALA A 503 -9.26 17.32 -8.97
N GLU A 504 -9.06 18.28 -9.87
CA GLU A 504 -7.74 18.64 -10.39
C GLU A 504 -6.87 19.31 -9.31
N GLU A 505 -7.44 20.17 -8.47
CA GLU A 505 -6.75 20.75 -7.31
C GLU A 505 -6.31 19.67 -6.31
N LEU A 506 -7.17 18.72 -6.00
CA LEU A 506 -6.85 17.57 -5.14
C LEU A 506 -5.76 16.69 -5.76
N ALA A 507 -5.83 16.43 -7.06
CA ALA A 507 -4.81 15.67 -7.78
C ALA A 507 -3.46 16.40 -7.80
N ARG A 508 -3.46 17.73 -7.94
CA ARG A 508 -2.25 18.56 -7.84
C ARG A 508 -1.68 18.60 -6.43
N GLN A 509 -2.53 18.63 -5.39
CA GLN A 509 -2.09 18.52 -3.99
C GLN A 509 -1.47 17.16 -3.71
N LEU A 510 -2.09 16.07 -4.18
CA LEU A 510 -1.52 14.73 -4.14
C LEU A 510 -0.21 14.64 -4.90
N ALA A 511 -0.11 15.23 -6.10
CA ALA A 511 1.12 15.25 -6.88
C ALA A 511 2.24 16.05 -6.19
N ARG A 512 1.90 17.10 -5.44
CA ARG A 512 2.88 17.88 -4.65
C ARG A 512 3.35 17.11 -3.41
N LEU A 513 2.45 16.45 -2.69
CA LEU A 513 2.79 15.62 -1.54
C LEU A 513 3.50 14.33 -1.95
N SER A 514 3.13 13.74 -3.09
CA SER A 514 3.79 12.57 -3.65
C SER A 514 5.15 12.90 -4.25
N ARG A 515 5.35 14.11 -4.79
CA ARG A 515 6.65 14.64 -5.24
C ARG A 515 7.55 15.12 -4.11
N LYS A 516 7.02 15.39 -2.92
CA LYS A 516 7.81 15.45 -1.67
C LYS A 516 8.26 14.06 -1.19
N ARG A 517 7.73 12.98 -1.80
CA ARG A 517 7.96 11.59 -1.41
C ARG A 517 8.99 10.77 -2.24
N PRO A 518 9.60 11.25 -3.34
CA PRO A 518 10.74 10.55 -3.94
C PRO A 518 12.02 11.36 -3.74
N GLU A 519 13.00 10.74 -3.08
CA GLU A 519 14.44 11.08 -3.16
C GLU A 519 15.01 12.28 -2.38
N ASP A 520 14.48 12.63 -1.20
CA ASP A 520 15.20 13.56 -0.31
C ASP A 520 15.27 13.06 1.14
N ASN A 521 16.00 11.96 1.35
CA ASN A 521 16.47 11.57 2.69
C ASN A 521 17.98 11.30 2.76
N THR A 522 18.76 11.71 1.75
CA THR A 522 20.23 11.56 1.74
C THR A 522 20.97 12.82 1.24
N ARG A 523 20.58 14.00 1.72
CA ARG A 523 21.44 15.20 1.68
C ARG A 523 21.40 15.99 2.99
N PRO A 524 22.52 16.16 3.70
CA PRO A 524 22.63 17.18 4.73
C PRO A 524 22.92 18.53 4.06
N GLU A 525 21.90 19.35 3.85
CA GLU A 525 22.10 20.79 3.56
C GLU A 525 22.27 21.56 4.89
N PRO A 526 23.15 22.58 4.91
CA PRO A 526 23.50 23.31 6.12
C PRO A 526 22.37 24.19 6.63
N SER A 527 22.27 24.26 7.94
CA SER A 527 21.40 25.13 8.73
C SER A 527 21.42 26.60 8.28
N GLN A 528 20.31 27.08 7.72
CA GLN A 528 19.99 28.51 7.58
C GLN A 528 18.61 28.89 8.17
N SER A 529 17.95 27.97 8.89
CA SER A 529 16.68 28.22 9.57
C SER A 529 16.82 28.76 11.01
N ALA A 530 18.03 29.12 11.44
CA ALA A 530 18.28 29.66 12.77
C ALA A 530 18.04 31.19 12.90
N GLU A 531 17.79 31.91 11.80
CA GLU A 531 17.78 33.38 11.82
C GLU A 531 16.37 34.04 11.81
N SER A 532 15.28 33.26 11.77
CA SER A 532 13.92 33.80 11.75
C SER A 532 13.13 33.61 13.06
N GLN A 533 13.70 32.98 14.09
CA GLN A 533 13.02 32.80 15.41
C GLN A 533 13.62 33.66 16.55
N GLN A 534 14.73 34.38 16.32
CA GLN A 534 15.32 35.29 17.32
C GLN A 534 14.72 36.72 17.30
N SER A 535 13.86 37.04 16.33
CA SER A 535 13.24 38.36 16.19
C SER A 535 11.97 38.57 17.03
N ASP A 536 11.34 37.50 17.55
CA ASP A 536 10.12 37.61 18.37
C ASP A 536 10.37 37.54 19.89
N SER A 537 11.45 36.88 20.33
CA SER A 537 11.80 36.78 21.76
C SER A 537 12.50 38.04 22.32
N SER A 538 13.00 38.92 21.46
CA SER A 538 13.70 40.17 21.82
C SER A 538 12.76 41.39 21.92
N ARG A 539 11.48 41.25 21.54
CA ARG A 539 10.46 42.31 21.72
C ARG A 539 9.76 42.22 23.08
N GLN A 540 9.58 41.01 23.62
CA GLN A 540 8.90 40.81 24.90
C GLN A 540 9.77 41.17 26.12
N SER A 541 11.10 41.12 25.97
CA SER A 541 12.08 41.46 27.02
C SER A 541 12.39 42.95 27.14
N ARG A 542 12.11 43.76 26.09
CA ARG A 542 12.28 45.23 26.14
C ARG A 542 11.10 45.97 26.78
N GLN A 543 9.94 45.34 26.88
CA GLN A 543 8.76 45.95 27.52
C GLN A 543 8.69 45.72 29.04
N ALA A 544 9.50 44.79 29.57
CA ALA A 544 9.61 44.50 31.00
C ALA A 544 10.67 45.34 31.73
N GLN A 545 11.52 46.11 31.02
CA GLN A 545 12.64 46.85 31.61
C GLN A 545 12.43 48.37 31.68
N ALA A 546 11.28 48.87 31.22
CA ALA A 546 10.95 50.30 31.24
C ALA A 546 10.21 50.78 32.51
N ASN A 547 9.99 49.90 33.51
CA ASN A 547 9.24 50.25 34.73
C ASN A 547 10.02 50.11 36.05
N SER A 548 11.36 50.05 35.99
CA SER A 548 12.20 49.97 37.19
C SER A 548 13.14 51.18 37.27
N ALA A 549 12.56 52.37 37.38
CA ALA A 549 13.28 53.59 37.74
C ALA A 549 12.32 54.65 38.29
N ASN A 550 11.68 54.40 39.45
CA ASN A 550 11.31 55.51 40.35
C ASN A 550 11.02 55.06 41.79
N SER A 551 11.77 55.66 42.72
CA SER A 551 11.41 56.00 44.11
C SER A 551 10.90 54.93 45.10
N GLY A 552 11.85 54.46 45.92
CA GLY A 552 11.88 54.60 47.38
C GLY A 552 10.62 54.79 48.24
N GLN A 553 10.59 53.99 49.32
CA GLN A 553 10.10 54.26 50.69
C GLN A 553 8.71 53.77 51.15
N SER A 554 8.77 53.06 52.29
CA SER A 554 7.76 52.79 53.34
C SER A 554 6.55 51.88 53.06
N SER A 555 6.51 50.76 53.78
CA SER A 555 5.30 50.06 54.28
C SER A 555 4.62 50.90 55.41
N PRO A 556 3.38 50.65 55.88
CA PRO A 556 2.54 49.44 55.71
C PRO A 556 1.01 49.66 55.50
N SER A 557 0.30 48.54 55.32
CA SER A 557 -1.09 48.26 55.75
C SER A 557 -2.26 48.40 54.76
N ALA A 558 -3.16 47.41 54.89
CA ALA A 558 -4.61 47.42 54.68
C ALA A 558 -5.24 47.03 53.32
N ALA A 559 -6.08 45.99 53.44
CA ALA A 559 -7.41 45.83 52.84
C ALA A 559 -7.52 45.64 51.32
N ALA A 560 -7.65 44.37 50.93
CA ALA A 560 -8.19 43.94 49.65
C ALA A 560 -9.66 44.37 49.49
N SER A 561 -9.96 45.04 48.38
CA SER A 561 -11.32 45.27 47.86
C SER A 561 -11.25 45.09 46.34
N ASN A 562 -11.54 43.88 45.86
CA ASN A 562 -11.65 43.59 44.44
C ASN A 562 -13.13 43.40 44.07
N ARG A 563 -13.62 44.28 43.20
CA ARG A 563 -14.95 44.20 42.54
C ARG A 563 -14.90 43.15 41.42
N PRO A 564 -15.87 42.22 41.35
CA PRO A 564 -16.11 41.39 40.17
C PRO A 564 -17.24 41.97 39.30
N MET A 565 -17.19 41.66 38.00
CA MET A 565 -18.28 41.83 37.02
C MET A 565 -18.32 40.57 36.12
N PRO A 566 -19.46 40.23 35.51
CA PRO A 566 -20.14 38.95 35.80
C PRO A 566 -20.26 37.99 34.59
N PRO A 567 -20.67 36.73 34.81
CA PRO A 567 -21.14 35.84 33.75
C PRO A 567 -22.67 35.96 33.55
N THR A 568 -23.08 35.96 32.29
CA THR A 568 -24.49 35.91 31.85
C THR A 568 -25.08 34.52 32.01
N GLN A 569 -26.33 34.48 32.44
CA GLN A 569 -27.11 33.30 32.81
C GLN A 569 -28.45 33.26 32.03
N SER A 570 -29.12 32.12 32.12
CA SER A 570 -30.52 31.78 31.79
C SER A 570 -30.76 31.20 30.38
N GLY A 571 -31.57 30.17 30.18
CA GLY A 571 -32.48 29.38 31.04
C GLY A 571 -33.37 28.55 30.08
N GLN A 572 -33.39 27.22 30.17
CA GLN A 572 -34.32 26.36 30.92
C GLN A 572 -35.77 26.29 30.39
N SER A 573 -36.14 25.11 29.87
CA SER A 573 -37.44 24.39 30.01
C SER A 573 -37.26 23.05 29.27
N GLY A 574 -37.67 21.85 29.72
CA GLY A 574 -38.49 21.43 30.85
C GLY A 574 -39.73 20.69 30.35
N GLN A 575 -39.64 19.38 30.02
CA GLN A 575 -40.78 18.47 30.14
C GLN A 575 -40.42 16.98 30.10
N SER A 576 -41.20 16.19 30.83
CA SER A 576 -40.88 14.89 31.40
C SER A 576 -41.68 13.74 30.75
N GLY A 577 -41.02 12.58 30.61
CA GLY A 577 -41.55 11.25 30.99
C GLY A 577 -42.46 10.47 30.03
N ARG A 578 -41.99 9.26 29.60
CA ARG A 578 -42.74 7.99 29.71
C ARG A 578 -41.90 6.75 29.35
N ASN A 579 -41.99 5.72 30.19
CA ASN A 579 -41.50 4.35 30.03
C ASN A 579 -42.26 3.56 28.95
N THR A 580 -41.60 2.67 28.19
CA THR A 580 -41.70 1.17 28.19
C THR A 580 -40.94 0.54 26.99
N PRO A 581 -40.63 -0.79 26.99
CA PRO A 581 -39.41 -1.35 26.39
C PRO A 581 -39.63 -2.25 25.16
N GLY A 582 -38.52 -2.54 24.45
CA GLY A 582 -38.36 -3.74 23.62
C GLY A 582 -38.14 -3.48 22.13
N GLN A 583 -36.94 -3.82 21.62
CA GLN A 583 -36.74 -4.84 20.58
C GLN A 583 -35.28 -4.87 20.13
N THR A 584 -34.69 -6.03 20.33
CA THR A 584 -33.48 -6.56 19.72
C THR A 584 -33.60 -6.55 18.19
N ALA A 585 -32.66 -5.91 17.51
CA ALA A 585 -32.41 -6.13 16.08
C ALA A 585 -30.91 -6.23 15.83
N GLN A 586 -30.54 -7.36 15.23
CA GLN A 586 -29.19 -7.80 14.88
C GLN A 586 -28.47 -6.76 14.02
N ASN A 587 -27.24 -6.43 14.40
CA ASN A 587 -26.30 -5.72 13.54
C ASN A 587 -25.21 -6.73 13.11
N GLN A 588 -25.46 -7.42 11.99
CA GLN A 588 -24.45 -8.23 11.30
C GLN A 588 -23.64 -7.31 10.39
N SER A 589 -22.42 -7.00 10.81
CA SER A 589 -21.42 -6.30 10.01
C SER A 589 -20.73 -7.28 9.06
N ARG A 590 -20.97 -7.16 7.76
CA ARG A 590 -20.18 -7.81 6.70
C ARG A 590 -18.96 -6.95 6.34
N PRO A 591 -17.73 -7.49 6.34
CA PRO A 591 -16.56 -6.82 5.77
C PRO A 591 -16.40 -7.21 4.29
N GLY A 592 -16.37 -6.23 3.38
CA GLY A 592 -16.18 -6.48 1.94
C GLY A 592 -16.09 -5.22 1.07
N GLY A 593 -15.72 -4.07 1.65
CA GLY A 593 -15.93 -2.76 1.03
C GLY A 593 -14.74 -2.12 0.32
N MET A 594 -13.54 -2.71 0.33
CA MET A 594 -12.34 -2.05 -0.25
C MET A 594 -11.92 -2.60 -1.62
N ASP A 595 -12.00 -3.91 -1.86
CA ASP A 595 -11.55 -4.49 -3.14
C ASP A 595 -12.50 -4.16 -4.29
N SER A 596 -13.81 -4.10 -4.00
CA SER A 596 -14.81 -3.66 -4.97
C SER A 596 -14.70 -2.18 -5.32
N ALA A 597 -14.14 -1.35 -4.44
CA ALA A 597 -13.92 0.07 -4.71
C ALA A 597 -12.71 0.31 -5.61
N GLN A 598 -11.64 -0.48 -5.47
CA GLN A 598 -10.46 -0.39 -6.34
C GLN A 598 -10.75 -0.90 -7.76
N GLN A 599 -11.51 -1.99 -7.89
CA GLN A 599 -11.93 -2.51 -9.20
C GLN A 599 -12.87 -1.54 -9.94
N ARG A 600 -13.80 -0.89 -9.21
CA ARG A 600 -14.69 0.13 -9.79
C ARG A 600 -13.95 1.40 -10.20
N LEU A 601 -12.92 1.79 -9.45
CA LEU A 601 -12.09 2.95 -9.79
C LEU A 601 -11.25 2.70 -11.06
N GLN A 602 -10.68 1.50 -11.22
CA GLN A 602 -9.98 1.12 -12.45
C GLN A 602 -10.94 1.06 -13.65
N GLN A 603 -12.14 0.49 -13.49
CA GLN A 603 -13.16 0.50 -14.55
C GLN A 603 -13.60 1.94 -14.92
N ALA A 604 -13.74 2.84 -13.94
CA ALA A 604 -14.12 4.23 -14.18
C ALA A 604 -13.01 5.02 -14.91
N ILE A 605 -11.74 4.76 -14.59
CA ILE A 605 -10.59 5.37 -15.29
C ILE A 605 -10.51 4.85 -16.74
N GLN A 606 -10.76 3.57 -16.96
CA GLN A 606 -10.74 2.96 -18.29
C GLN A 606 -11.90 3.44 -19.17
N GLN A 607 -13.10 3.63 -18.60
CA GLN A 607 -14.24 4.22 -19.29
C GLN A 607 -14.03 5.72 -19.62
N MET A 608 -13.37 6.49 -18.74
CA MET A 608 -13.01 7.88 -19.05
C MET A 608 -11.96 7.99 -20.17
N GLN A 609 -10.99 7.08 -20.22
CA GLN A 609 -9.99 7.05 -21.29
C GLN A 609 -10.63 6.67 -22.64
N GLN A 610 -11.60 5.76 -22.64
CA GLN A 610 -12.37 5.42 -23.85
C GLN A 610 -13.28 6.57 -24.31
N ALA A 611 -13.94 7.27 -23.37
CA ALA A 611 -14.78 8.43 -23.68
C ALA A 611 -13.96 9.62 -24.23
N ALA A 612 -12.74 9.82 -23.73
CA ALA A 612 -11.81 10.84 -24.23
C ALA A 612 -11.29 10.51 -25.64
N ALA A 613 -11.11 9.23 -25.98
CA ALA A 613 -10.70 8.80 -27.32
C ALA A 613 -11.81 8.99 -28.37
N THR A 614 -13.09 8.86 -27.98
CA THR A 614 -14.23 9.09 -28.88
C THR A 614 -14.60 10.56 -29.08
N ALA A 615 -14.08 11.47 -28.26
CA ALA A 615 -14.34 12.91 -28.35
C ALA A 615 -13.29 13.68 -29.18
N GLY A 616 -12.26 12.99 -29.69
CA GLY A 616 -11.16 13.56 -30.48
C GLY A 616 -11.15 13.16 -31.96
N ALA A 617 -12.20 12.53 -32.48
CA ALA A 617 -12.37 12.18 -33.90
C ALA A 617 -13.48 12.99 -34.55
#